data_AF-D5MF42-F1
#
_entry.id   AF-D5MF42-F1
#
_cell.length_a   1.000
_cell.length_b   1.000
_cell.length_c   1.000
_cell.angle_alpha   90.00
_cell.angle_beta   90.00
_cell.angle_gamma   90.00
#
_symmetry.space_group_name_H-M   'P 1'
#
loop_
_entity.id
_entity.type
_entity.pdbx_description
1 polymer ?
#
loop_
_entity_poly.entity_id
_entity_poly.type
_entity_poly.pdbx_seq_one_letter_code
_entity_poly.pdbx_strand_id
1 'polypeptide(L)'
;MNESRVGLANPYALAELAVGRRVNWKSITDHEAFVEKTLGVSIDKLCAPVAGNLMLSGAADSHKVLADIHERKADRNVAFRSHAKAGPVETMLAKLSPEAQARIIAALAGAEKGEGPQYTPPGSEWADPGDYFEEGAEFLDPVQGGLGDCYFIAALSAVAWSRPYVIALRQRATGTNQQDFLDRIDFYSNGTKSMEVTERVPLVKGTHAWIYARSAEAGEIWPAVYEKAFAKWKTNDTTDEPNYGPISGGWPVQATTELTNLAGVTKTCSALTADQVWSSVRSNCLSYRTINPMTAWTFCVTPAPVDYTGTGIVGYHAYTILGWAFVNNIRYIVLRNPWGHNGPVINSLAGNWSAYDQSFWRSVPLNSGGVFAIPVDTFKKYYWQFGWAS
;
A
#
# COMPACT_ATOMS: atom_id res chain seq x y z
N MET A 1 -13.43 -10.45 -15.16
CA MET A 1 -13.81 -9.39 -14.21
C MET A 1 -13.50 -8.05 -14.87
N ASN A 2 -14.51 -7.22 -15.14
CA ASN A 2 -14.32 -5.84 -15.62
C ASN A 2 -14.22 -4.87 -14.42
N GLU A 3 -13.57 -5.29 -13.33
CA GLU A 3 -13.37 -4.45 -12.14
C GLU A 3 -12.13 -3.59 -12.32
N SER A 4 -12.25 -2.28 -12.05
CA SER A 4 -11.12 -1.35 -12.08
C SER A 4 -10.08 -1.73 -11.03
N ARG A 5 -8.80 -1.72 -11.42
CA ARG A 5 -7.67 -1.91 -10.50
C ARG A 5 -7.51 -0.68 -9.62
N VAL A 6 -7.26 -0.89 -8.33
CA VAL A 6 -7.02 0.19 -7.35
C VAL A 6 -5.54 0.24 -6.99
N GLY A 7 -5.00 1.45 -6.86
CA GLY A 7 -3.57 1.64 -6.64
C GLY A 7 -3.22 3.11 -6.51
N LEU A 8 -2.85 3.55 -5.32
CA LEU A 8 -2.38 4.91 -5.06
C LEU A 8 -1.11 4.87 -4.20
N ALA A 9 -0.04 5.49 -4.68
CA ALA A 9 1.23 5.57 -3.97
C ALA A 9 1.14 6.33 -2.63
N ASN A 10 2.05 6.06 -1.69
CA ASN A 10 2.08 6.74 -0.40
C ASN A 10 2.80 8.11 -0.49
N PRO A 11 2.11 9.25 -0.34
CA PRO A 11 2.72 10.57 -0.43
C PRO A 11 3.77 10.83 0.68
N TYR A 12 3.63 10.19 1.85
CA TYR A 12 4.62 10.27 2.92
C TYR A 12 5.91 9.57 2.54
N ALA A 13 5.83 8.41 1.87
CA ALA A 13 7.00 7.73 1.32
C ALA A 13 7.66 8.55 0.19
N LEU A 14 6.87 9.20 -0.66
CA LEU A 14 7.42 10.10 -1.69
C LEU A 14 8.17 11.30 -1.08
N ALA A 15 7.70 11.84 0.05
CA ALA A 15 8.42 12.89 0.78
C ALA A 15 9.76 12.38 1.34
N GLU A 16 9.83 11.15 1.85
CA GLU A 16 11.09 10.51 2.28
C GLU A 16 12.06 10.31 1.11
N LEU A 17 11.56 9.92 -0.06
CA LEU A 17 12.36 9.79 -1.28
C LEU A 17 12.84 11.13 -1.82
N ALA A 18 12.02 12.18 -1.70
CA ALA A 18 12.41 13.55 -2.07
C ALA A 18 13.61 14.01 -1.23
N VAL A 19 13.57 13.79 0.10
CA VAL A 19 14.69 14.15 0.99
C VAL A 19 15.83 13.13 0.95
N GLY A 20 15.58 11.90 0.51
CA GLY A 20 16.57 10.84 0.39
C GLY A 20 16.92 10.10 1.66
N ARG A 21 16.09 10.19 2.71
CA ARG A 21 16.35 9.60 4.02
C ARG A 21 15.03 9.30 4.72
N ARG A 22 15.06 8.41 5.71
CA ARG A 22 13.92 8.18 6.61
C ARG A 22 13.58 9.48 7.34
N VAL A 23 12.28 9.76 7.46
CA VAL A 23 11.74 10.85 8.27
C VAL A 23 11.24 10.25 9.58
N ASN A 24 11.63 10.85 10.70
CA ASN A 24 11.05 10.50 11.99
C ASN A 24 9.68 11.18 12.12
N TRP A 25 8.64 10.53 11.59
CA TRP A 25 7.29 11.08 11.61
C TRP A 25 6.79 11.36 13.03
N LYS A 26 7.21 10.57 14.03
CA LYS A 26 6.85 10.82 15.44
C LYS A 26 7.33 12.18 15.98
N SER A 27 8.36 12.79 15.37
CA SER A 27 8.85 14.12 15.75
C SER A 27 8.25 15.27 14.92
N ILE A 28 7.37 14.97 13.96
CA ILE A 28 6.74 15.96 13.08
C ILE A 28 5.34 16.22 13.62
N THR A 29 5.01 17.46 13.99
CA THR A 29 3.68 17.80 14.51
C THR A 29 2.60 17.79 13.42
N ASP A 30 2.93 18.32 12.24
CA ASP A 30 2.01 18.42 11.11
C ASP A 30 2.64 17.70 9.91
N HIS A 31 2.22 16.45 9.70
CA HIS A 31 2.74 15.62 8.63
C HIS A 31 2.34 16.15 7.25
N GLU A 32 1.11 16.66 7.11
CA GLU A 32 0.59 17.13 5.83
C GLU A 32 1.34 18.39 5.38
N ALA A 33 1.56 19.33 6.29
CA ALA A 33 2.36 20.52 6.03
C ALA A 33 3.83 20.18 5.69
N PHE A 34 4.41 19.16 6.34
CA PHE A 34 5.76 18.69 5.99
C PHE A 34 5.81 18.14 4.56
N VAL A 35 4.83 17.30 4.17
CA VAL A 35 4.73 16.75 2.82
C VAL A 35 4.55 17.88 1.80
N GLU A 36 3.62 18.81 2.04
CA GLU A 36 3.37 19.93 1.14
C GLU A 36 4.61 20.83 0.99
N LYS A 37 5.34 21.09 2.08
CA LYS A 37 6.59 21.85 2.02
C LYS A 37 7.68 21.13 1.22
N THR A 38 7.76 19.81 1.36
CA THR A 38 8.81 18.97 0.74
C THR A 38 8.54 18.74 -0.75
N LEU A 39 7.30 18.40 -1.10
CA LEU A 39 6.87 18.07 -2.47
C LEU A 39 6.34 19.29 -3.22
N GLY A 40 6.03 20.38 -2.52
CA GLY A 40 5.49 21.61 -3.08
C GLY A 40 4.05 21.51 -3.55
N VAL A 41 3.33 20.44 -3.18
CA VAL A 41 1.94 20.15 -3.52
C VAL A 41 1.26 19.48 -2.32
N SER A 42 0.06 19.91 -1.98
CA SER A 42 -0.74 19.34 -0.88
C SER A 42 -1.14 17.88 -1.15
N ILE A 43 -1.28 17.09 -0.09
CA ILE A 43 -1.70 15.67 -0.18
C ILE A 43 -3.02 15.51 -0.93
N ASP A 44 -4.04 16.32 -0.64
CA ASP A 44 -5.34 16.27 -1.33
C ASP A 44 -5.22 16.40 -2.86
N LYS A 45 -4.28 17.22 -3.34
CA LYS A 45 -4.02 17.39 -4.78
C LYS A 45 -3.22 16.22 -5.34
N LEU A 46 -2.23 15.72 -4.61
CA LEU A 46 -1.43 14.55 -5.01
C LEU A 46 -2.29 13.28 -5.09
N CYS A 47 -3.30 13.15 -4.23
CA CYS A 47 -4.18 12.00 -4.17
C CYS A 47 -5.49 12.18 -4.96
N ALA A 48 -5.66 13.33 -5.63
CA ALA A 48 -6.86 13.59 -6.42
C ALA A 48 -7.00 12.56 -7.55
N PRO A 49 -8.17 11.91 -7.72
CA PRO A 49 -8.40 10.88 -8.73
C PRO A 49 -8.63 11.50 -10.13
N VAL A 50 -7.62 12.20 -10.64
CA VAL A 50 -7.64 12.89 -11.94
C VAL A 50 -6.76 12.16 -12.97
N ALA A 51 -7.18 12.18 -14.24
CA ALA A 51 -6.42 11.57 -15.32
C ALA A 51 -5.00 12.15 -15.42
N GLY A 52 -4.01 11.29 -15.72
CA GLY A 52 -2.60 11.68 -15.80
C GLY A 52 -1.87 11.77 -14.45
N ASN A 53 -2.55 11.62 -13.32
CA ASN A 53 -1.88 11.58 -12.02
C ASN A 53 -1.05 10.29 -11.89
N LEU A 54 0.28 10.42 -11.89
CA LEU A 54 1.21 9.29 -11.85
C LEU A 54 1.21 8.52 -10.53
N MET A 55 0.63 9.07 -9.46
CA MET A 55 0.40 8.30 -8.24
C MET A 55 -0.72 7.28 -8.39
N LEU A 56 -1.63 7.47 -9.36
CA LEU A 56 -2.74 6.57 -9.64
C LEU A 56 -2.30 5.47 -10.61
N SER A 57 -2.33 4.23 -10.13
CA SER A 57 -1.93 3.06 -10.88
C SER A 57 -3.15 2.33 -11.44
N GLY A 58 -3.18 2.12 -12.76
CA GLY A 58 -4.31 1.48 -13.44
C GLY A 58 -5.26 2.43 -14.19
N ALA A 59 -4.99 3.74 -14.21
CA ALA A 59 -5.55 4.65 -15.21
C ALA A 59 -4.79 4.45 -16.53
N ALA A 60 -5.48 4.26 -17.66
CA ALA A 60 -4.87 3.93 -18.95
C ALA A 60 -3.76 4.90 -19.41
N ASP A 61 -3.75 6.14 -18.90
CA ASP A 61 -2.82 7.19 -19.28
C ASP A 61 -1.53 7.26 -18.42
N SER A 62 -1.47 6.66 -17.22
CA SER A 62 -0.32 6.83 -16.32
C SER A 62 0.93 6.06 -16.77
N HIS A 63 0.76 4.89 -17.38
CA HIS A 63 1.89 4.12 -17.95
C HIS A 63 2.54 4.82 -19.16
N LYS A 64 1.73 5.49 -20.00
CA LYS A 64 2.24 6.19 -21.19
C LYS A 64 3.05 7.43 -20.79
N VAL A 65 2.57 8.19 -19.80
CA VAL A 65 3.29 9.37 -19.28
C VAL A 65 4.62 8.95 -18.61
N LEU A 66 4.66 7.84 -17.87
CA LEU A 66 5.90 7.33 -17.26
C LEU A 66 6.91 6.84 -18.30
N ALA A 67 6.45 6.12 -19.33
CA ALA A 67 7.29 5.70 -20.46
C ALA A 67 7.86 6.92 -21.23
N ASP A 68 7.02 7.93 -21.52
CA ASP A 68 7.44 9.18 -22.16
C ASP A 68 8.50 9.95 -21.32
N ILE A 69 8.43 9.87 -20.00
CA ILE A 69 9.43 10.45 -19.08
C ILE A 69 10.75 9.65 -19.11
N HIS A 70 10.68 8.32 -19.20
CA HIS A 70 11.87 7.45 -19.26
C HIS A 70 12.64 7.54 -20.59
N GLU A 71 11.94 7.67 -21.72
CA GLU A 71 12.55 7.69 -23.06
C GLU A 71 13.27 9.02 -23.37
N ARG A 72 12.85 10.14 -22.77
CA ARG A 72 13.37 11.49 -23.11
C ARG A 72 14.66 11.84 -22.36
N LYS A 73 15.66 10.97 -22.47
CA LYS A 73 16.99 11.09 -21.82
C LYS A 73 17.91 12.22 -22.34
N ALA A 74 17.48 13.15 -23.19
CA ALA A 74 18.40 14.10 -23.84
C ALA A 74 18.07 15.60 -23.75
N ASP A 75 16.83 16.02 -23.51
CA ASP A 75 16.46 17.45 -23.62
C ASP A 75 15.66 17.95 -22.40
N ARG A 76 16.36 18.15 -21.29
CA ARG A 76 15.78 18.59 -20.00
C ARG A 76 15.16 20.01 -20.03
N ASN A 77 15.44 20.84 -21.04
CA ASN A 77 15.04 22.26 -21.05
C ASN A 77 13.90 22.63 -22.03
N VAL A 78 13.43 21.73 -22.89
CA VAL A 78 12.40 22.06 -23.91
C VAL A 78 11.06 21.35 -23.64
N ALA A 79 11.03 20.30 -22.79
CA ALA A 79 9.90 19.37 -22.68
C ALA A 79 8.70 19.80 -21.80
N PHE A 80 8.77 20.93 -21.09
CA PHE A 80 7.74 21.32 -20.11
C PHE A 80 6.62 22.24 -20.64
N ARG A 81 6.59 22.58 -21.94
CA ARG A 81 5.73 23.65 -22.48
C ARG A 81 4.47 23.21 -23.23
N SER A 82 4.18 21.92 -23.43
CA SER A 82 3.17 21.53 -24.43
C SER A 82 2.07 20.57 -23.98
N HIS A 83 1.64 20.57 -22.71
CA HIS A 83 0.37 19.94 -22.34
C HIS A 83 -0.40 20.82 -21.33
N ALA A 84 -1.72 20.89 -21.50
CA ALA A 84 -2.66 21.66 -20.71
C ALA A 84 -2.37 21.53 -19.19
N LYS A 85 -2.35 22.67 -18.47
CA LYS A 85 -2.09 22.83 -17.01
C LYS A 85 -1.40 21.61 -16.37
N ALA A 86 -0.08 21.71 -16.15
CA ALA A 86 0.72 20.72 -15.42
C ALA A 86 -0.05 20.13 -14.24
N GLY A 87 -0.21 18.81 -14.22
CA GLY A 87 -0.91 18.11 -13.16
C GLY A 87 -0.15 18.18 -11.83
N PRO A 88 -0.73 17.61 -10.75
CA PRO A 88 -0.14 17.65 -9.42
C PRO A 88 1.26 17.02 -9.37
N VAL A 89 1.49 15.90 -10.08
CA VAL A 89 2.79 15.23 -10.07
C VAL A 89 3.83 15.99 -10.89
N GLU A 90 3.47 16.56 -12.03
CA GLU A 90 4.37 17.40 -12.82
C GLU A 90 4.80 18.64 -12.04
N THR A 91 3.85 19.25 -11.32
CA THR A 91 4.12 20.39 -10.43
C THR A 91 5.07 20.01 -9.30
N MET A 92 4.91 18.81 -8.72
CA MET A 92 5.83 18.27 -7.73
C MET A 92 7.22 18.06 -8.32
N LEU A 93 7.34 17.31 -9.42
CA LEU A 93 8.63 16.98 -10.05
C LEU A 93 9.41 18.25 -10.43
N ALA A 94 8.75 19.27 -10.98
CA ALA A 94 9.38 20.53 -11.37
C ALA A 94 10.04 21.29 -10.20
N LYS A 95 9.66 21.01 -8.95
CA LYS A 95 10.22 21.64 -7.74
C LYS A 95 11.38 20.86 -7.12
N LEU A 96 11.60 19.62 -7.55
CA LEU A 96 12.58 18.71 -6.96
C LEU A 96 13.91 18.73 -7.70
N SER A 97 14.99 18.38 -6.99
CA SER A 97 16.30 18.18 -7.62
C SER A 97 16.26 17.00 -8.60
N PRO A 98 17.17 16.94 -9.60
CA PRO A 98 17.23 15.82 -10.54
C PRO A 98 17.36 14.45 -9.86
N GLU A 99 18.09 14.36 -8.75
CA GLU A 99 18.27 13.14 -7.96
C GLU A 99 16.97 12.75 -7.24
N ALA A 100 16.27 13.73 -6.66
CA ALA A 100 14.97 13.52 -6.04
C ALA A 100 13.91 13.09 -7.06
N GLN A 101 13.88 13.72 -8.24
CA GLN A 101 13.02 13.30 -9.35
C GLN A 101 13.29 11.85 -9.75
N ALA A 102 14.57 11.47 -9.93
CA ALA A 102 14.95 10.12 -10.32
C ALA A 102 14.45 9.06 -9.32
N ARG A 103 14.61 9.31 -8.01
CA ARG A 103 14.14 8.39 -6.95
C ARG A 103 12.62 8.25 -6.94
N ILE A 104 11.89 9.36 -7.06
CA ILE A 104 10.42 9.34 -7.06
C ILE A 104 9.88 8.65 -8.31
N ILE A 105 10.41 8.96 -9.49
CA ILE A 105 9.98 8.33 -10.74
C ILE A 105 10.25 6.82 -10.69
N ALA A 106 11.42 6.41 -10.17
CA ALA A 106 11.75 5.00 -10.01
C ALA A 106 10.80 4.26 -9.05
N ALA A 107 10.41 4.90 -7.96
CA ALA A 107 9.47 4.34 -7.00
C ALA A 107 8.03 4.24 -7.56
N LEU A 108 7.58 5.27 -8.28
CA LEU A 108 6.24 5.33 -8.86
C LEU A 108 6.07 4.38 -10.05
N ALA A 109 7.05 4.35 -10.96
CA ALA A 109 6.95 3.57 -12.18
C ALA A 109 7.27 2.10 -11.96
N GLY A 110 8.16 1.80 -11.01
CA GLY A 110 8.99 0.60 -11.06
C GLY A 110 9.61 0.48 -12.45
N ALA A 111 10.75 1.16 -12.62
CA ALA A 111 11.27 1.52 -13.93
C ALA A 111 11.42 0.33 -14.90
N GLU A 112 11.39 0.61 -16.20
CA GLU A 112 11.60 -0.41 -17.22
C GLU A 112 12.90 -1.18 -16.95
N LYS A 113 12.81 -2.51 -17.03
CA LYS A 113 13.98 -3.38 -16.93
C LYS A 113 14.90 -2.99 -18.09
N GLY A 114 16.05 -2.38 -17.80
CA GLY A 114 17.08 -2.10 -18.80
C GLY A 114 17.56 -3.40 -19.47
N GLU A 115 18.47 -3.32 -20.43
CA GLU A 115 18.98 -4.50 -21.19
C GLU A 115 19.73 -5.56 -20.34
N GLY A 116 19.78 -5.40 -19.01
CA GLY A 116 20.38 -6.36 -18.07
C GLY A 116 19.37 -7.36 -17.49
N PRO A 117 19.85 -8.52 -16.98
CA PRO A 117 18.98 -9.55 -16.40
C PRO A 117 18.33 -9.12 -15.06
N GLN A 118 18.86 -8.10 -14.38
CA GLN A 118 18.46 -7.63 -13.06
C GLN A 118 17.97 -6.18 -13.09
N TYR A 119 17.04 -5.81 -12.19
CA TYR A 119 16.53 -4.46 -12.04
C TYR A 119 17.00 -3.83 -10.72
N THR A 120 17.68 -2.68 -10.81
CA THR A 120 17.99 -1.83 -9.65
C THR A 120 17.40 -0.43 -9.91
N PRO A 121 16.48 0.07 -9.08
CA PRO A 121 15.96 1.43 -9.22
C PRO A 121 17.09 2.49 -9.28
N PRO A 122 16.99 3.52 -10.12
CA PRO A 122 17.96 4.62 -10.15
C PRO A 122 18.24 5.22 -8.76
N GLY A 123 19.53 5.34 -8.41
CA GLY A 123 19.97 5.88 -7.13
C GLY A 123 19.74 4.94 -5.93
N SER A 124 19.48 3.66 -6.19
CA SER A 124 19.31 2.63 -5.16
C SER A 124 20.40 1.56 -5.18
N GLU A 125 20.42 0.74 -4.14
CA GLU A 125 21.19 -0.49 -4.04
C GLU A 125 20.35 -1.58 -3.36
N TRP A 126 20.61 -2.84 -3.68
CA TRP A 126 20.01 -3.98 -3.02
C TRP A 126 20.78 -4.30 -1.75
N ALA A 127 20.14 -4.16 -0.60
CA ALA A 127 20.76 -4.38 0.70
C ALA A 127 19.77 -5.09 1.65
N ASP A 128 20.32 -5.76 2.65
CA ASP A 128 19.59 -6.38 3.74
C ASP A 128 19.61 -5.39 4.93
N PRO A 129 18.47 -4.76 5.28
CA PRO A 129 18.42 -3.73 6.32
C PRO A 129 18.05 -4.25 7.71
N GLY A 130 17.80 -5.56 7.90
CA GLY A 130 17.41 -6.10 9.21
C GLY A 130 16.83 -7.50 9.17
N ASP A 131 16.29 -7.94 10.31
CA ASP A 131 15.79 -9.30 10.50
C ASP A 131 14.39 -9.50 9.89
N TYR A 132 14.10 -10.74 9.47
CA TYR A 132 12.81 -11.07 8.86
C TYR A 132 11.63 -10.75 9.80
N PHE A 133 11.72 -11.16 11.07
CA PHE A 133 10.74 -10.89 12.12
C PHE A 133 11.43 -10.35 13.38
N GLU A 134 10.79 -9.39 14.02
CA GLU A 134 11.16 -8.97 15.39
C GLU A 134 10.23 -9.61 16.43
N GLU A 135 8.91 -9.63 16.15
CA GLU A 135 7.87 -10.09 17.10
C GLU A 135 6.80 -10.98 16.46
N GLY A 136 7.10 -11.51 15.27
CA GLY A 136 6.15 -12.22 14.41
C GLY A 136 5.26 -11.25 13.62
N ALA A 137 4.52 -11.77 12.64
CA ALA A 137 3.73 -10.91 11.76
C ALA A 137 2.59 -10.19 12.50
N GLU A 138 2.65 -8.88 12.51
CA GLU A 138 1.67 -7.97 13.10
C GLU A 138 0.98 -7.12 12.03
N PHE A 139 -0.27 -6.74 12.29
CA PHE A 139 -1.09 -6.08 11.27
C PHE A 139 -0.65 -4.65 10.96
N LEU A 140 0.13 -4.04 11.87
CA LEU A 140 0.67 -2.69 11.71
C LEU A 140 1.95 -2.67 10.89
N ASP A 141 2.63 -3.81 10.72
CA ASP A 141 3.94 -3.87 10.07
C ASP A 141 3.85 -3.40 8.62
N PRO A 142 2.91 -3.88 7.77
CA PRO A 142 2.92 -3.50 6.37
C PRO A 142 2.62 -2.01 6.20
N VAL A 143 3.65 -1.24 5.86
CA VAL A 143 3.58 0.18 5.52
C VAL A 143 4.01 0.37 4.07
N GLN A 144 3.11 0.91 3.27
CA GLN A 144 3.30 1.08 1.84
C GLN A 144 4.39 2.11 1.51
N GLY A 145 5.20 1.81 0.49
CA GLY A 145 6.19 2.73 -0.07
C GLY A 145 5.66 3.62 -1.20
N GLY A 146 6.57 4.01 -2.10
CA GLY A 146 6.26 4.91 -3.21
C GLY A 146 5.51 4.26 -4.39
N LEU A 147 5.20 2.97 -4.33
CA LEU A 147 4.49 2.23 -5.39
C LEU A 147 2.98 2.27 -5.17
N GLY A 148 2.20 2.21 -6.25
CA GLY A 148 0.73 2.19 -6.20
C GLY A 148 0.13 0.81 -5.95
N ASP A 149 0.67 0.06 -5.00
CA ASP A 149 0.30 -1.33 -4.69
C ASP A 149 -0.53 -1.46 -3.38
N CYS A 150 -1.21 -0.38 -2.97
CA CYS A 150 -2.01 -0.32 -1.74
C CYS A 150 -2.95 -1.52 -1.52
N TYR A 151 -3.46 -2.13 -2.60
CA TYR A 151 -4.31 -3.32 -2.54
C TYR A 151 -3.58 -4.53 -1.94
N PHE A 152 -2.29 -4.69 -2.23
CA PHE A 152 -1.46 -5.77 -1.74
C PHE A 152 -1.03 -5.51 -0.29
N ILE A 153 -0.58 -4.30 0.04
CA ILE A 153 -0.21 -3.94 1.42
C ILE A 153 -1.41 -4.02 2.37
N ALA A 154 -2.60 -3.59 1.93
CA ALA A 154 -3.83 -3.77 2.70
C ALA A 154 -4.18 -5.26 2.88
N ALA A 155 -3.90 -6.11 1.88
CA ALA A 155 -4.10 -7.55 1.97
C ALA A 155 -3.09 -8.21 2.93
N LEU A 156 -1.80 -7.83 2.91
CA LEU A 156 -0.81 -8.30 3.88
C LEU A 156 -1.24 -7.98 5.32
N SER A 157 -1.66 -6.72 5.56
CA SER A 157 -2.17 -6.29 6.86
C SER A 157 -3.44 -7.07 7.26
N ALA A 158 -4.35 -7.35 6.32
CA ALA A 158 -5.55 -8.15 6.57
C ALA A 158 -5.21 -9.61 6.94
N VAL A 159 -4.21 -10.20 6.28
CA VAL A 159 -3.76 -11.57 6.53
C VAL A 159 -3.01 -11.66 7.84
N ALA A 160 -2.06 -10.76 8.12
CA ALA A 160 -1.38 -10.68 9.41
C ALA A 160 -2.40 -10.50 10.56
N TRP A 161 -3.43 -9.68 10.34
CA TRP A 161 -4.47 -9.46 11.34
C TRP A 161 -5.35 -10.67 11.60
N SER A 162 -5.79 -11.39 10.57
CA SER A 162 -6.82 -12.44 10.71
C SER A 162 -6.24 -13.86 10.80
N ARG A 163 -5.12 -14.09 10.10
CA ARG A 163 -4.44 -15.38 9.92
C ARG A 163 -2.92 -15.20 9.89
N PRO A 164 -2.28 -14.71 10.97
CA PRO A 164 -0.85 -14.37 10.99
C PRO A 164 0.05 -15.55 10.61
N TYR A 165 -0.36 -16.79 10.90
CA TYR A 165 0.37 -18.02 10.56
C TYR A 165 0.57 -18.26 9.04
N VAL A 166 -0.15 -17.54 8.17
CA VAL A 166 0.09 -17.55 6.73
C VAL A 166 1.38 -16.80 6.39
N ILE A 167 1.72 -15.79 7.18
CA ILE A 167 2.99 -15.06 7.12
C ILE A 167 4.01 -15.82 7.96
N ALA A 168 4.94 -16.50 7.31
CA ALA A 168 5.87 -17.38 8.00
C ALA A 168 7.24 -17.39 7.31
N LEU A 169 8.29 -17.38 8.12
CA LEU A 169 9.65 -17.59 7.67
C LEU A 169 9.82 -19.06 7.27
N ARG A 170 10.07 -19.29 5.99
CA ARG A 170 10.28 -20.64 5.42
C ARG A 170 11.57 -20.65 4.63
N GLN A 171 12.69 -20.81 5.33
CA GLN A 171 14.01 -20.78 4.71
C GLN A 171 14.38 -22.13 4.09
N ARG A 172 15.03 -22.07 2.93
CA ARG A 172 15.75 -23.18 2.33
C ARG A 172 17.22 -22.80 2.19
N ALA A 173 18.09 -23.53 2.87
CA ALA A 173 19.52 -23.42 2.66
C ALA A 173 19.90 -24.00 1.28
N THR A 174 20.55 -23.19 0.46
CA THR A 174 21.21 -23.61 -0.79
C THR A 174 22.73 -23.71 -0.66
N GLY A 175 23.26 -23.40 0.54
CA GLY A 175 24.67 -23.38 0.89
C GLY A 175 24.84 -23.14 2.40
N THR A 176 26.07 -22.89 2.83
CA THR A 176 26.42 -22.76 4.26
C THR A 176 26.52 -21.31 4.73
N ASN A 177 26.61 -20.33 3.82
CA ASN A 177 26.66 -18.92 4.20
C ASN A 177 25.25 -18.38 4.41
N GLN A 178 25.08 -17.35 5.24
CA GLN A 178 23.77 -16.72 5.47
C GLN A 178 23.11 -16.23 4.16
N GLN A 179 23.92 -15.76 3.20
CA GLN A 179 23.44 -15.33 1.88
C GLN A 179 22.95 -16.48 0.99
N ASP A 180 23.21 -17.73 1.38
CA ASP A 180 22.74 -18.92 0.68
C ASP A 180 21.38 -19.42 1.23
N PHE A 181 20.78 -18.70 2.18
CA PHE A 181 19.43 -18.98 2.67
C PHE A 181 18.42 -18.16 1.87
N LEU A 182 17.48 -18.86 1.23
CA LEU A 182 16.39 -18.25 0.49
C LEU A 182 15.09 -18.42 1.24
N ASP A 183 14.33 -17.33 1.34
CA ASP A 183 12.97 -17.35 1.87
C ASP A 183 12.03 -17.85 0.80
N ARG A 184 11.26 -18.87 1.16
CA ARG A 184 10.18 -19.39 0.34
C ARG A 184 8.86 -18.73 0.71
N ILE A 185 8.28 -18.00 -0.23
CA ILE A 185 6.94 -17.42 -0.13
C ILE A 185 6.03 -18.08 -1.15
N ASP A 186 4.90 -18.61 -0.70
CA ASP A 186 3.92 -19.28 -1.55
C ASP A 186 2.73 -18.34 -1.85
N PHE A 187 2.43 -18.17 -3.13
CA PHE A 187 1.21 -17.53 -3.61
C PHE A 187 0.30 -18.55 -4.29
N TYR A 188 -0.97 -18.20 -4.50
CA TYR A 188 -1.99 -19.10 -5.01
C TYR A 188 -2.72 -18.53 -6.22
N SER A 189 -2.60 -19.20 -7.35
CA SER A 189 -3.36 -18.89 -8.57
C SER A 189 -3.34 -20.10 -9.48
N ASN A 190 -4.46 -20.83 -9.56
CA ASN A 190 -4.55 -22.11 -10.27
C ASN A 190 -3.44 -23.08 -9.81
N GLY A 191 -3.32 -23.25 -8.50
CA GLY A 191 -2.24 -23.99 -7.85
C GLY A 191 -1.23 -23.08 -7.15
N THR A 192 -0.29 -23.70 -6.43
CA THR A 192 0.75 -23.01 -5.66
C THR A 192 1.84 -22.45 -6.58
N LYS A 193 2.28 -21.23 -6.29
CA LYS A 193 3.37 -20.50 -6.93
C LYS A 193 4.41 -20.16 -5.87
N SER A 194 5.47 -20.96 -5.78
CA SER A 194 6.52 -20.79 -4.77
C SER A 194 7.63 -19.90 -5.29
N MET A 195 7.84 -18.77 -4.63
CA MET A 195 8.93 -17.83 -4.89
C MET A 195 10.05 -18.06 -3.89
N GLU A 196 11.28 -18.05 -4.37
CA GLU A 196 12.48 -18.05 -3.54
C GLU A 196 13.18 -16.71 -3.72
N VAL A 197 13.38 -15.98 -2.62
CA VAL A 197 13.99 -14.65 -2.60
C VAL A 197 14.98 -14.53 -1.45
N THR A 198 16.00 -13.70 -1.59
CA THR A 198 16.82 -13.25 -0.46
C THR A 198 16.12 -12.12 0.29
N GLU A 199 16.62 -11.82 1.49
CA GLU A 199 16.23 -10.70 2.35
C GLU A 199 16.74 -9.32 1.84
N ARG A 200 17.49 -9.29 0.72
CA ARG A 200 17.92 -8.03 0.11
C ARG A 200 16.76 -7.34 -0.60
N VAL A 201 16.56 -6.06 -0.32
CA VAL A 201 15.51 -5.22 -0.89
C VAL A 201 16.10 -3.91 -1.43
N PRO A 202 15.45 -3.23 -2.39
CA PRO A 202 16.02 -2.02 -2.98
C PRO A 202 15.83 -0.82 -2.04
N LEU A 203 16.94 -0.17 -1.68
CA LEU A 203 16.99 0.96 -0.77
C LEU A 203 17.75 2.13 -1.40
N VAL A 204 17.45 3.36 -0.98
CA VAL A 204 18.22 4.54 -1.45
C VAL A 204 19.69 4.38 -1.08
N LYS A 205 20.56 4.50 -2.08
CA LYS A 205 22.00 4.27 -1.94
C LYS A 205 22.61 5.20 -0.90
N GLY A 206 23.37 4.62 0.04
CA GLY A 206 24.11 5.34 1.07
C GLY A 206 23.27 5.87 2.25
N THR A 207 21.94 5.88 2.18
CA THR A 207 21.08 6.25 3.32
C THR A 207 20.17 5.11 3.78
N HIS A 208 20.05 4.05 2.98
CA HIS A 208 19.16 2.92 3.20
C HIS A 208 17.70 3.33 3.47
N ALA A 209 17.25 4.43 2.86
CA ALA A 209 15.86 4.82 2.92
C ALA A 209 15.00 3.86 2.10
N TRP A 210 13.84 3.48 2.65
CA TRP A 210 12.89 2.59 2.00
C TRP A 210 12.30 3.21 0.73
N ILE A 211 12.27 2.44 -0.36
CA ILE A 211 11.67 2.82 -1.63
C ILE A 211 10.24 2.27 -1.74
N TYR A 212 10.11 0.98 -1.46
CA TYR A 212 8.83 0.26 -1.49
C TYR A 212 8.36 -0.05 -0.06
N ALA A 213 7.57 -1.10 0.14
CA ALA A 213 7.02 -1.46 1.44
C ALA A 213 8.11 -1.67 2.50
N ARG A 214 7.72 -1.48 3.76
CA ARG A 214 8.56 -1.67 4.94
C ARG A 214 7.72 -2.12 6.14
N SER A 215 8.38 -2.57 7.20
CA SER A 215 7.74 -2.67 8.51
C SER A 215 7.55 -1.29 9.15
N ALA A 216 6.50 -1.14 9.96
CA ALA A 216 6.37 -0.04 10.91
C ALA A 216 7.40 -0.14 12.03
N GLU A 217 7.83 -1.37 12.36
CA GLU A 217 8.84 -1.65 13.36
C GLU A 217 10.26 -1.50 12.77
N ALA A 218 11.21 -1.05 13.59
CA ALA A 218 12.58 -0.88 13.13
C ALA A 218 13.33 -2.20 13.20
N GLY A 219 14.04 -2.56 12.14
CA GLY A 219 14.76 -3.84 12.05
C GLY A 219 13.98 -4.92 11.33
N GLU A 220 12.65 -4.84 11.29
CA GLU A 220 11.83 -5.86 10.65
C GLU A 220 11.62 -5.63 9.14
N ILE A 221 11.73 -6.70 8.34
CA ILE A 221 11.71 -6.59 6.86
C ILE A 221 10.66 -7.45 6.15
N TRP A 222 9.91 -8.34 6.82
CA TRP A 222 8.99 -9.27 6.14
C TRP A 222 8.02 -8.60 5.15
N PRO A 223 7.44 -7.39 5.37
CA PRO A 223 6.53 -6.80 4.39
C PRO A 223 7.23 -6.50 3.06
N ALA A 224 8.49 -6.04 3.14
CA ALA A 224 9.32 -5.75 1.97
C ALA A 224 9.70 -7.03 1.22
N VAL A 225 10.02 -8.11 1.94
CA VAL A 225 10.34 -9.41 1.34
C VAL A 225 9.10 -10.03 0.67
N TYR A 226 7.92 -9.88 1.25
CA TYR A 226 6.65 -10.33 0.64
C TYR A 226 6.32 -9.54 -0.64
N GLU A 227 6.48 -8.23 -0.64
CA GLU A 227 6.29 -7.39 -1.82
C GLU A 227 7.28 -7.75 -2.93
N LYS A 228 8.56 -7.97 -2.59
CA LYS A 228 9.58 -8.48 -3.52
C LYS A 228 9.18 -9.79 -4.18
N ALA A 229 8.78 -10.78 -3.37
CA ALA A 229 8.36 -12.08 -3.87
C ALA A 229 7.10 -11.96 -4.75
N PHE A 230 6.17 -11.07 -4.39
CA PHE A 230 4.98 -10.82 -5.18
C PHE A 230 5.32 -10.17 -6.53
N ALA A 231 6.22 -9.19 -6.56
CA ALA A 231 6.75 -8.60 -7.78
C ALA A 231 7.39 -9.68 -8.68
N LYS A 232 8.30 -10.49 -8.13
CA LYS A 232 8.94 -11.62 -8.82
C LYS A 232 7.92 -12.54 -9.48
N TRP A 233 6.88 -12.93 -8.74
CA TRP A 233 5.83 -13.79 -9.25
C TRP A 233 5.04 -13.12 -10.39
N LYS A 234 4.57 -11.90 -10.20
CA LYS A 234 3.72 -11.19 -11.16
C LYS A 234 4.42 -10.84 -12.46
N THR A 235 5.73 -10.63 -12.42
CA THR A 235 6.55 -10.40 -13.62
C THR A 235 7.13 -11.66 -14.22
N ASN A 236 6.92 -12.83 -13.59
CA ASN A 236 7.60 -14.07 -13.96
C ASN A 236 9.13 -13.89 -14.04
N ASP A 237 9.69 -13.08 -13.13
CA ASP A 237 11.13 -12.82 -13.08
C ASP A 237 11.82 -13.98 -12.37
N THR A 238 12.89 -14.48 -12.96
CA THR A 238 13.65 -15.60 -12.40
C THR A 238 14.77 -15.13 -11.48
N THR A 239 15.07 -13.83 -11.45
CA THR A 239 16.14 -13.24 -10.64
C THR A 239 15.68 -12.90 -9.22
N ASP A 240 16.64 -12.51 -8.39
CA ASP A 240 16.37 -11.99 -7.05
C ASP A 240 16.14 -10.47 -7.03
N GLU A 241 16.16 -9.81 -8.19
CA GLU A 241 16.03 -8.36 -8.32
C GLU A 241 14.91 -8.01 -9.32
N PRO A 242 13.65 -8.35 -9.00
CA PRO A 242 12.51 -8.16 -9.90
C PRO A 242 12.13 -6.68 -10.05
N ASN A 243 11.45 -6.36 -11.14
CA ASN A 243 10.79 -5.07 -11.30
C ASN A 243 9.45 -5.04 -10.54
N TYR A 244 9.25 -4.02 -9.72
CA TYR A 244 8.04 -3.80 -8.93
C TYR A 244 6.93 -3.07 -9.72
N GLY A 245 7.27 -2.35 -10.79
CA GLY A 245 6.31 -1.52 -11.54
C GLY A 245 5.04 -2.26 -11.96
N PRO A 246 5.15 -3.50 -12.49
CA PRO A 246 3.98 -4.27 -12.92
C PRO A 246 2.99 -4.68 -11.81
N ILE A 247 3.36 -4.59 -10.52
CA ILE A 247 2.41 -4.84 -9.43
C ILE A 247 1.63 -3.59 -9.03
N SER A 248 1.90 -2.44 -9.65
CA SER A 248 1.16 -1.20 -9.38
C SER A 248 -0.26 -1.29 -9.91
N GLY A 249 -1.24 -1.12 -9.02
CA GLY A 249 -2.67 -1.29 -9.30
C GLY A 249 -3.12 -2.75 -9.37
N GLY A 250 -4.07 -3.13 -8.51
CA GLY A 250 -4.59 -4.50 -8.48
C GLY A 250 -5.95 -4.62 -7.79
N TRP A 251 -6.33 -5.84 -7.42
CA TRP A 251 -7.62 -6.14 -6.81
C TRP A 251 -7.45 -6.59 -5.35
N PRO A 252 -7.99 -5.86 -4.35
CA PRO A 252 -7.73 -6.14 -2.94
C PRO A 252 -8.16 -7.53 -2.48
N VAL A 253 -9.34 -8.00 -2.90
CA VAL A 253 -9.82 -9.35 -2.57
C VAL A 253 -8.96 -10.40 -3.24
N GLN A 254 -8.59 -10.21 -4.52
CA GLN A 254 -7.72 -11.16 -5.21
C GLN A 254 -6.37 -11.29 -4.49
N ALA A 255 -5.75 -10.19 -4.05
CA ALA A 255 -4.51 -10.25 -3.29
C ALA A 255 -4.67 -11.07 -1.99
N THR A 256 -5.79 -10.93 -1.26
CA THR A 256 -6.05 -11.80 -0.10
C THR A 256 -6.17 -13.27 -0.49
N THR A 257 -6.86 -13.60 -1.60
CA THR A 257 -6.97 -15.00 -2.08
C THR A 257 -5.63 -15.57 -2.52
N GLU A 258 -4.78 -14.74 -3.13
CA GLU A 258 -3.45 -15.13 -3.61
C GLU A 258 -2.48 -15.36 -2.46
N LEU A 259 -2.70 -14.73 -1.30
CA LEU A 259 -1.93 -14.97 -0.07
C LEU A 259 -2.42 -16.19 0.70
N THR A 260 -3.73 -16.48 0.69
CA THR A 260 -4.33 -17.46 1.62
C THR A 260 -4.88 -18.74 1.00
N ASN A 261 -4.95 -18.85 -0.33
CA ASN A 261 -5.61 -19.94 -1.05
C ASN A 261 -7.10 -20.11 -0.72
N LEU A 262 -7.77 -19.03 -0.31
CA LEU A 262 -9.21 -19.05 0.01
C LEU A 262 -10.03 -18.49 -1.14
N ALA A 263 -11.35 -18.73 -1.10
CA ALA A 263 -12.26 -18.18 -2.09
C ALA A 263 -12.57 -16.71 -1.75
N GLY A 264 -12.47 -15.85 -2.75
CA GLY A 264 -12.77 -14.42 -2.60
C GLY A 264 -14.26 -14.13 -2.75
N VAL A 265 -14.78 -13.24 -1.91
CA VAL A 265 -16.13 -12.70 -1.99
C VAL A 265 -16.05 -11.18 -2.03
N THR A 266 -16.65 -10.56 -3.05
CA THR A 266 -16.73 -9.10 -3.20
C THR A 266 -18.20 -8.65 -3.09
N LYS A 267 -18.42 -7.52 -2.42
CA LYS A 267 -19.71 -6.85 -2.26
C LYS A 267 -19.61 -5.38 -2.65
N THR A 268 -20.60 -4.91 -3.41
CA THR A 268 -20.71 -3.49 -3.80
C THR A 268 -21.54 -2.72 -2.77
N CYS A 269 -20.96 -1.69 -2.16
CA CYS A 269 -21.59 -0.92 -1.08
C CYS A 269 -22.92 -0.28 -1.50
N SER A 270 -23.01 0.25 -2.72
CA SER A 270 -24.22 0.89 -3.23
C SER A 270 -25.39 -0.08 -3.45
N ALA A 271 -25.11 -1.38 -3.57
CA ALA A 271 -26.12 -2.43 -3.75
C ALA A 271 -26.67 -2.99 -2.43
N LEU A 272 -26.15 -2.51 -1.28
CA LEU A 272 -26.51 -2.99 0.05
C LEU A 272 -27.09 -1.87 0.90
N THR A 273 -27.91 -2.20 1.90
CA THR A 273 -28.24 -1.27 2.99
C THR A 273 -27.07 -1.15 3.97
N ALA A 274 -27.05 -0.09 4.79
CA ALA A 274 -26.06 0.05 5.86
C ALA A 274 -26.06 -1.17 6.81
N ASP A 275 -27.25 -1.71 7.10
CA ASP A 275 -27.44 -2.90 7.92
C ASP A 275 -26.83 -4.16 7.29
N GLN A 276 -26.97 -4.31 5.97
CA GLN A 276 -26.39 -5.43 5.23
C GLN A 276 -24.86 -5.33 5.15
N VAL A 277 -24.31 -4.13 4.94
CA VAL A 277 -22.86 -3.90 5.02
C VAL A 277 -22.34 -4.27 6.39
N TRP A 278 -22.96 -3.73 7.44
CA TRP A 278 -22.61 -4.03 8.84
C TRP A 278 -22.64 -5.53 9.14
N SER A 279 -23.73 -6.19 8.75
CA SER A 279 -23.94 -7.61 9.00
C SER A 279 -22.93 -8.47 8.24
N SER A 280 -22.55 -8.09 7.01
CA SER A 280 -21.53 -8.80 6.22
C SER A 280 -20.14 -8.73 6.87
N VAL A 281 -19.79 -7.59 7.45
CA VAL A 281 -18.53 -7.47 8.20
C VAL A 281 -18.60 -8.31 9.48
N ARG A 282 -19.68 -8.19 10.25
CA ARG A 282 -19.86 -8.93 11.50
C ARG A 282 -19.89 -10.45 11.32
N SER A 283 -20.47 -10.96 10.24
CA SER A 283 -20.51 -12.41 9.96
C SER A 283 -19.12 -13.00 9.68
N ASN A 284 -18.14 -12.15 9.40
CA ASN A 284 -16.74 -12.50 9.17
C ASN A 284 -15.84 -12.09 10.35
N CYS A 285 -16.44 -11.83 11.52
CA CYS A 285 -15.74 -11.44 12.73
C CYS A 285 -16.07 -12.37 13.89
N LEU A 286 -15.10 -12.55 14.78
CA LEU A 286 -15.29 -13.11 16.11
C LEU A 286 -14.86 -12.06 17.13
N SER A 287 -15.73 -11.75 18.10
CA SER A 287 -15.42 -10.80 19.18
C SER A 287 -14.81 -9.47 18.68
N TYR A 288 -15.53 -8.80 17.77
CA TYR A 288 -15.19 -7.54 17.12
C TYR A 288 -14.11 -7.60 16.03
N ARG A 289 -13.18 -8.57 16.07
CA ARG A 289 -12.07 -8.75 15.12
C ARG A 289 -12.44 -9.62 13.92
N THR A 290 -11.98 -9.28 12.72
CA THR A 290 -12.11 -10.14 11.53
C THR A 290 -11.34 -11.45 11.68
N ILE A 291 -11.97 -12.56 11.25
CA ILE A 291 -11.36 -13.91 11.19
C ILE A 291 -11.05 -14.35 9.76
N ASN A 292 -11.66 -13.68 8.78
CA ASN A 292 -11.37 -13.79 7.37
C ASN A 292 -10.69 -12.49 6.93
N PRO A 293 -9.55 -12.54 6.21
CA PRO A 293 -8.87 -11.33 5.75
C PRO A 293 -9.81 -10.53 4.87
N MET A 294 -9.97 -9.25 5.21
CA MET A 294 -10.99 -8.40 4.60
C MET A 294 -10.40 -7.04 4.22
N THR A 295 -10.75 -6.59 3.03
CA THR A 295 -10.29 -5.32 2.47
C THR A 295 -11.48 -4.53 1.93
N ALA A 296 -11.32 -3.22 1.84
CA ALA A 296 -12.26 -2.29 1.23
C ALA A 296 -11.51 -1.29 0.37
N TRP A 297 -12.15 -0.77 -0.66
CA TRP A 297 -11.53 0.23 -1.52
C TRP A 297 -12.52 1.30 -1.95
N THR A 298 -11.95 2.49 -2.14
CA THR A 298 -12.68 3.68 -2.55
C THR A 298 -12.82 3.71 -4.08
N PHE A 299 -13.62 4.66 -4.58
CA PHE A 299 -13.94 4.73 -6.00
C PHE A 299 -12.70 5.06 -6.86
N CYS A 300 -12.48 4.27 -7.93
CA CYS A 300 -11.49 4.58 -8.96
C CYS A 300 -11.92 5.77 -9.85
N VAL A 301 -13.23 6.04 -9.91
CA VAL A 301 -13.83 7.22 -10.53
C VAL A 301 -14.86 7.76 -9.55
N THR A 302 -14.62 8.93 -8.96
CA THR A 302 -15.47 9.49 -7.91
C THR A 302 -16.85 9.85 -8.46
N PRO A 303 -17.94 9.19 -8.00
CA PRO A 303 -19.28 9.52 -8.45
C PRO A 303 -19.84 10.71 -7.65
N ALA A 304 -20.68 11.54 -8.27
CA ALA A 304 -21.45 12.51 -7.51
C ALA A 304 -22.45 11.78 -6.58
N PRO A 305 -22.67 12.24 -5.32
CA PRO A 305 -22.14 13.44 -4.68
C PRO A 305 -20.94 13.16 -3.73
N VAL A 306 -20.12 12.15 -4.02
CA VAL A 306 -18.93 11.84 -3.21
C VAL A 306 -17.86 12.91 -3.43
N ASP A 307 -17.32 13.44 -2.33
CA ASP A 307 -16.18 14.36 -2.31
C ASP A 307 -15.27 13.97 -1.15
N TYR A 308 -14.03 13.61 -1.47
CA TYR A 308 -13.02 13.19 -0.49
C TYR A 308 -12.29 14.37 0.17
N THR A 309 -12.44 15.59 -0.35
CA THR A 309 -11.75 16.78 0.15
C THR A 309 -12.07 17.02 1.63
N GLY A 310 -11.02 17.15 2.46
CA GLY A 310 -11.16 17.36 3.91
C GLY A 310 -11.81 16.20 4.68
N THR A 311 -11.97 15.02 4.06
CA THR A 311 -12.59 13.86 4.73
C THR A 311 -11.58 12.99 5.48
N GLY A 312 -10.30 13.08 5.14
CA GLY A 312 -9.26 12.13 5.57
C GLY A 312 -9.38 10.74 4.94
N ILE A 313 -10.45 10.47 4.17
CA ILE A 313 -10.61 9.25 3.36
C ILE A 313 -10.01 9.52 1.98
N VAL A 314 -9.19 8.59 1.51
CA VAL A 314 -8.44 8.73 0.26
C VAL A 314 -9.15 7.99 -0.87
N GLY A 315 -9.43 8.68 -1.96
CA GLY A 315 -9.99 8.09 -3.19
C GLY A 315 -8.98 7.21 -3.93
N TYR A 316 -9.44 6.32 -4.82
CA TYR A 316 -8.58 5.40 -5.57
C TYR A 316 -7.64 4.55 -4.67
N HIS A 317 -8.06 4.25 -3.44
CA HIS A 317 -7.18 3.66 -2.43
C HIS A 317 -7.82 2.44 -1.74
N ALA A 318 -6.97 1.50 -1.33
CA ALA A 318 -7.38 0.31 -0.62
C ALA A 318 -7.07 0.41 0.89
N TYR A 319 -7.93 -0.21 1.68
CA TYR A 319 -7.89 -0.22 3.14
C TYR A 319 -8.11 -1.65 3.65
N THR A 320 -7.54 -1.96 4.81
CA THR A 320 -7.83 -3.19 5.54
C THR A 320 -9.07 -3.00 6.40
N ILE A 321 -9.99 -3.97 6.43
CA ILE A 321 -11.06 -4.01 7.45
C ILE A 321 -10.57 -4.89 8.61
N LEU A 322 -10.34 -4.27 9.76
CA LEU A 322 -9.90 -4.95 10.97
C LEU A 322 -11.09 -5.52 11.76
N GLY A 323 -12.26 -4.90 11.65
CA GLY A 323 -13.40 -5.33 12.44
C GLY A 323 -14.49 -4.29 12.55
N TRP A 324 -15.17 -4.32 13.69
CA TRP A 324 -16.35 -3.52 13.93
C TRP A 324 -16.44 -3.05 15.39
N ALA A 325 -17.11 -1.93 15.62
CA ALA A 325 -17.43 -1.42 16.97
C ALA A 325 -18.88 -0.90 17.05
N PHE A 326 -19.51 -1.06 18.21
CA PHE A 326 -20.83 -0.51 18.48
C PHE A 326 -20.78 0.35 19.74
N VAL A 327 -20.88 1.67 19.57
CA VAL A 327 -20.70 2.65 20.64
C VAL A 327 -21.80 3.69 20.54
N ASN A 328 -22.47 3.99 21.65
CA ASN A 328 -23.55 5.00 21.72
C ASN A 328 -24.63 4.82 20.62
N ASN A 329 -25.04 3.57 20.38
CA ASN A 329 -25.98 3.18 19.31
C ASN A 329 -25.52 3.45 17.88
N ILE A 330 -24.24 3.77 17.66
CA ILE A 330 -23.65 3.96 16.34
C ILE A 330 -22.80 2.73 15.98
N ARG A 331 -22.92 2.28 14.73
CA ARG A 331 -22.21 1.12 14.15
C ARG A 331 -21.00 1.60 13.36
N TYR A 332 -19.81 1.20 13.75
CA TYR A 332 -18.54 1.65 13.18
C TYR A 332 -17.73 0.53 12.53
N ILE A 333 -17.32 0.71 11.28
CA ILE A 333 -16.36 -0.18 10.63
C ILE A 333 -14.95 0.27 11.01
N VAL A 334 -14.12 -0.64 11.50
CA VAL A 334 -12.73 -0.35 11.88
C VAL A 334 -11.82 -0.69 10.71
N LEU A 335 -11.05 0.30 10.27
CA LEU A 335 -10.24 0.27 9.06
C LEU A 335 -8.79 0.59 9.37
N ARG A 336 -7.89 0.20 8.49
CA ARG A 336 -6.49 0.66 8.47
C ARG A 336 -6.10 1.15 7.09
N ASN A 337 -5.50 2.34 7.03
CA ASN A 337 -4.81 2.86 5.86
C ASN A 337 -3.42 2.18 5.76
N PRO A 338 -3.09 1.48 4.65
CA PRO A 338 -1.79 0.82 4.47
C PRO A 338 -0.59 1.77 4.42
N TRP A 339 -0.80 3.09 4.35
CA TRP A 339 0.28 4.07 4.52
C TRP A 339 0.87 4.12 5.93
N GLY A 340 0.25 3.44 6.91
CA GLY A 340 0.67 3.47 8.31
C GLY A 340 0.34 4.79 9.02
N HIS A 341 -0.36 5.70 8.33
CA HIS A 341 -0.79 6.98 8.85
C HIS A 341 -2.03 7.47 8.09
N ASN A 342 -2.86 8.25 8.76
CA ASN A 342 -3.96 9.00 8.18
C ASN A 342 -4.07 10.34 8.92
N GLY A 343 -4.38 11.40 8.18
CA GLY A 343 -4.85 12.64 8.78
C GLY A 343 -6.20 12.44 9.50
N PRO A 344 -6.77 13.50 10.09
CA PRO A 344 -8.07 13.44 10.73
C PRO A 344 -9.15 12.89 9.78
N VAL A 345 -9.85 11.82 10.19
CA VAL A 345 -10.91 11.20 9.41
C VAL A 345 -12.27 11.66 9.90
N ILE A 346 -13.16 12.04 8.97
CA ILE A 346 -14.51 12.50 9.29
C ILE A 346 -15.30 11.45 10.07
N ASN A 347 -16.08 11.93 11.03
CA ASN A 347 -16.94 11.10 11.88
C ASN A 347 -16.19 9.98 12.62
N SER A 348 -14.85 10.04 12.70
CA SER A 348 -14.10 8.93 13.26
C SER A 348 -14.29 8.84 14.78
N LEU A 349 -14.43 7.62 15.27
CA LEU A 349 -14.45 7.34 16.70
C LEU A 349 -13.08 7.67 17.31
N ALA A 350 -13.09 8.42 18.41
CA ALA A 350 -11.90 8.74 19.18
C ALA A 350 -11.59 7.66 20.23
N GLY A 351 -10.36 7.67 20.75
CA GLY A 351 -9.92 6.75 21.80
C GLY A 351 -9.43 5.42 21.24
N ASN A 352 -9.72 4.32 21.94
CA ASN A 352 -9.23 2.99 21.58
C ASN A 352 -10.39 2.08 21.18
N TRP A 353 -10.14 1.21 20.21
CA TRP A 353 -10.99 0.07 19.90
C TRP A 353 -10.42 -1.18 20.57
N SER A 354 -11.28 -1.98 21.20
CA SER A 354 -10.87 -3.23 21.83
C SER A 354 -11.45 -4.42 21.08
N ALA A 355 -10.59 -5.39 20.75
CA ALA A 355 -10.98 -6.62 20.08
C ALA A 355 -10.33 -7.83 20.77
N TYR A 356 -11.03 -8.95 20.81
CA TYR A 356 -10.48 -10.16 21.42
C TYR A 356 -9.58 -10.87 20.41
N ASP A 357 -8.31 -11.00 20.76
CA ASP A 357 -7.27 -11.61 19.96
C ASP A 357 -6.84 -12.92 20.62
N GLN A 358 -7.54 -14.00 20.26
CA GLN A 358 -7.31 -15.39 20.67
C GLN A 358 -7.41 -15.68 22.19
N SER A 359 -6.55 -15.07 23.00
CA SER A 359 -6.43 -15.29 24.44
C SER A 359 -6.51 -13.99 25.27
N PHE A 360 -6.45 -12.82 24.64
CA PHE A 360 -6.46 -11.53 25.35
C PHE A 360 -7.27 -10.46 24.61
N TRP A 361 -7.65 -9.40 25.32
CA TRP A 361 -8.25 -8.22 24.72
C TRP A 361 -7.16 -7.25 24.27
N ARG A 362 -7.01 -7.09 22.96
CA ARG A 362 -6.08 -6.12 22.37
C ARG A 362 -6.74 -4.75 22.33
N SER A 363 -6.08 -3.75 22.91
CA SER A 363 -6.48 -2.34 22.80
C SER A 363 -5.71 -1.68 21.66
N VAL A 364 -6.42 -1.22 20.63
CA VAL A 364 -5.85 -0.58 19.44
C VAL A 364 -6.21 0.90 19.45
N PRO A 365 -5.24 1.82 19.56
CA PRO A 365 -5.50 3.25 19.46
C PRO A 365 -6.08 3.61 18.09
N LEU A 366 -7.20 4.33 18.08
CA LEU A 366 -7.77 4.89 16.85
C LEU A 366 -7.09 6.22 16.52
N ASN A 367 -7.08 6.56 15.24
CA ASN A 367 -6.37 7.70 14.65
C ASN A 367 -4.85 7.64 14.88
N SER A 368 -4.30 6.42 14.88
CA SER A 368 -2.88 6.13 15.02
C SER A 368 -2.51 4.91 14.17
N GLY A 369 -1.29 4.87 13.62
CA GLY A 369 -0.82 3.74 12.80
C GLY A 369 -1.67 3.47 11.54
N GLY A 370 -2.41 4.48 11.07
CA GLY A 370 -3.36 4.34 9.97
C GLY A 370 -4.73 3.78 10.38
N VAL A 371 -4.94 3.41 11.65
CA VAL A 371 -6.16 2.78 12.14
C VAL A 371 -7.19 3.83 12.51
N PHE A 372 -8.43 3.66 12.06
CA PHE A 372 -9.55 4.55 12.41
C PHE A 372 -10.87 3.77 12.33
N ALA A 373 -11.93 4.32 12.92
CA ALA A 373 -13.25 3.70 12.84
C ALA A 373 -14.29 4.74 12.40
N ILE A 374 -15.09 4.44 11.39
CA ILE A 374 -16.12 5.35 10.84
C ILE A 374 -17.51 4.73 10.87
N PRO A 375 -18.59 5.52 11.01
CA PRO A 375 -19.95 5.01 10.94
C PRO A 375 -20.20 4.25 9.63
N VAL A 376 -20.98 3.18 9.68
CA VAL A 376 -21.28 2.33 8.52
C VAL A 376 -21.92 3.12 7.37
N ASP A 377 -22.70 4.17 7.66
CA ASP A 377 -23.26 5.06 6.64
C ASP A 377 -22.18 5.91 5.95
N THR A 378 -21.16 6.34 6.70
CA THR A 378 -19.98 7.02 6.14
C THR A 378 -19.20 6.04 5.26
N PHE A 379 -18.94 4.83 5.75
CA PHE A 379 -18.28 3.78 4.98
C PHE A 379 -19.01 3.49 3.66
N LYS A 380 -20.34 3.24 3.72
CA LYS A 380 -21.16 2.97 2.54
C LYS A 380 -21.15 4.12 1.51
N LYS A 381 -21.03 5.36 1.96
CA LYS A 381 -20.98 6.54 1.08
C LYS A 381 -19.64 6.63 0.32
N TYR A 382 -18.53 6.39 1.01
CA TYR A 382 -17.18 6.68 0.48
C TYR A 382 -16.47 5.47 -0.13
N TYR A 383 -16.86 4.25 0.23
CA TYR A 383 -16.24 3.03 -0.28
C TYR A 383 -17.08 2.43 -1.40
N TRP A 384 -16.43 2.02 -2.48
CA TRP A 384 -17.08 1.42 -3.63
C TRP A 384 -17.48 -0.04 -3.34
N GLN A 385 -16.50 -0.81 -2.89
CA GLN A 385 -16.63 -2.24 -2.64
C GLN A 385 -15.81 -2.64 -1.41
N PHE A 386 -16.19 -3.77 -0.84
CA PHE A 386 -15.44 -4.47 0.19
C PHE A 386 -15.59 -5.97 -0.02
N GLY A 387 -14.68 -6.74 0.57
CA GLY A 387 -14.72 -8.18 0.41
C GLY A 387 -13.71 -8.88 1.29
N TRP A 388 -13.82 -10.20 1.33
CA TRP A 388 -12.99 -11.07 2.16
C TRP A 388 -12.61 -12.34 1.42
N ALA A 389 -11.60 -13.03 1.92
CA ALA A 389 -11.29 -14.39 1.50
C ALA A 389 -11.67 -15.36 2.63
N SER A 390 -12.47 -16.40 2.34
CA SER A 390 -12.97 -17.37 3.35
C SER A 390 -12.95 -18.80 2.86
#